data_AF-A0A9X2RBM3-F1
#
_entry.id   AF-A0A9X2RBM3-F1
#
_cell.length_a   1.000
_cell.length_b   1.000
_cell.length_c   1.000
_cell.angle_alpha   90.00
_cell.angle_beta   90.00
_cell.angle_gamma   90.00
#
_symmetry.space_group_name_H-M   'P 1'
#
loop_
_entity.id
_entity.type
_entity.pdbx_description
1 polymer ?
#
loop_
_entity_poly.entity_id
_entity_poly.type
_entity_poly.pdbx_seq_one_letter_code
_entity_poly.pdbx_strand_id
1 'polypeptide(L)'
;MFDGEEAEYFDVEEDGEEMAGALGDWAEGVTPVVPPEFHTESPLSPIAEPHSDAYHYFTVPDEVATILRATRVHRNGITGSKVEVAMPDTGFYEHEFYERGGYRTRSTILGPGASNPSQDNYGHGTGEAANIFAAAPDAQLIPVKMGNDAVGAFNKACNQSPDIITNSWGWSVDSPGTSWSDIRNRSRSLYNTLKAMEAAIANAVNNGIVVCFSAGNGPGGYGFPASHPDVIAVGGVHVNYPDLDLEASSYAASFDSSLYSGRQVPDLCGMVGDDVSSLPAPLLMLPVPPGSRLDTSSTGAADDSWGLFSGTSAAAPQVAGVVALMLEKNNSLSPSDVKKKLVNQAAKDVTKGQSAMGDSAGPGDDAATGAGMVDAKWAWVVSMGDTMARFFEATPERRERLIEEDAVPEIDGEFVEDMMQTLRSRS
;
A
#
# COMPACT_ATOMS: atom_id res chain seq x y z
N MET A 1 -11.41 -71.50 10.00
CA MET A 1 -11.69 -71.40 11.44
C MET A 1 -12.48 -70.12 11.63
N PHE A 2 -13.80 -70.29 11.75
CA PHE A 2 -14.79 -69.33 12.23
C PHE A 2 -14.47 -68.97 13.70
N ASP A 3 -14.87 -67.87 14.36
CA ASP A 3 -16.07 -66.99 14.38
C ASP A 3 -15.62 -65.63 14.98
N GLY A 4 -16.32 -64.50 14.87
CA GLY A 4 -17.67 -64.27 14.37
C GLY A 4 -18.02 -62.78 14.29
N GLU A 5 -18.97 -62.50 13.41
CA GLU A 5 -19.85 -61.31 13.38
C GLU A 5 -21.23 -61.69 13.95
N GLU A 6 -22.00 -60.67 14.37
CA GLU A 6 -23.48 -60.52 14.45
C GLU A 6 -23.86 -59.65 15.69
N ALA A 7 -24.86 -58.75 15.74
CA ALA A 7 -25.83 -58.19 14.79
C ALA A 7 -26.60 -56.99 15.46
N GLU A 8 -27.09 -56.06 14.61
CA GLU A 8 -28.34 -55.23 14.55
C GLU A 8 -29.14 -54.82 15.84
N TYR A 9 -29.82 -53.65 15.96
CA TYR A 9 -31.03 -53.16 15.24
C TYR A 9 -31.43 -51.67 15.55
N PHE A 10 -32.36 -51.12 14.74
CA PHE A 10 -32.89 -49.74 14.52
C PHE A 10 -34.02 -49.18 15.44
N ASP A 11 -34.24 -47.83 15.37
CA ASP A 11 -35.49 -46.99 15.25
C ASP A 11 -35.37 -45.67 16.06
N VAL A 12 -35.48 -44.40 15.59
CA VAL A 12 -36.40 -43.57 14.73
C VAL A 12 -37.63 -42.97 15.46
N GLU A 13 -37.58 -41.63 15.61
CA GLU A 13 -38.62 -40.55 15.74
C GLU A 13 -39.74 -40.57 16.80
N GLU A 14 -39.88 -39.47 17.58
CA GLU A 14 -40.97 -38.46 17.51
C GLU A 14 -40.98 -37.55 18.77
N ASP A 15 -41.08 -36.23 18.56
CA ASP A 15 -41.97 -35.29 19.28
C ASP A 15 -41.44 -33.85 19.24
N GLY A 16 -42.05 -33.06 18.34
CA GLY A 16 -41.94 -31.61 18.29
C GLY A 16 -43.13 -30.92 18.97
N GLU A 17 -42.86 -29.71 19.43
CA GLU A 17 -43.79 -28.58 19.54
C GLU A 17 -45.00 -28.68 20.49
N GLU A 18 -44.87 -28.07 21.67
CA GLU A 18 -45.98 -27.37 22.32
C GLU A 18 -45.60 -25.89 22.61
N MET A 19 -45.81 -25.10 21.55
CA MET A 19 -46.46 -23.78 21.53
C MET A 19 -46.15 -22.71 22.59
N ALA A 20 -45.61 -21.62 22.07
CA ALA A 20 -45.63 -20.25 22.57
C ALA A 20 -46.98 -19.76 23.13
N GLY A 21 -46.93 -19.00 24.23
CA GLY A 21 -48.05 -18.18 24.67
C GLY A 21 -47.85 -17.52 26.03
N ALA A 22 -47.21 -16.34 26.05
CA ALA A 22 -47.70 -15.15 26.79
C ALA A 22 -46.63 -14.03 26.80
N LEU A 23 -46.88 -13.00 25.98
CA LEU A 23 -46.24 -11.69 26.04
C LEU A 23 -46.88 -10.85 27.16
N GLY A 24 -46.08 -10.06 27.89
CA GLY A 24 -46.51 -8.77 28.48
C GLY A 24 -46.21 -8.53 29.96
N ASP A 25 -45.18 -7.70 30.24
CA ASP A 25 -45.11 -6.59 31.22
C ASP A 25 -43.62 -6.28 31.53
N TRP A 26 -42.90 -5.47 30.74
CA TRP A 26 -42.72 -4.01 30.76
C TRP A 26 -42.29 -3.36 32.11
N ALA A 27 -40.99 -3.01 32.13
CA ALA A 27 -40.32 -1.82 32.68
C ALA A 27 -40.15 -1.65 34.21
N GLU A 28 -38.90 -1.73 34.69
CA GLU A 28 -38.05 -0.56 35.05
C GLU A 28 -36.77 -1.01 35.78
N GLY A 29 -35.62 -0.42 35.42
CA GLY A 29 -34.37 -0.56 36.18
C GLY A 29 -33.11 -0.37 35.36
N VAL A 30 -32.82 0.85 34.91
CA VAL A 30 -31.54 1.22 34.30
C VAL A 30 -30.46 1.27 35.39
N THR A 31 -29.36 0.51 35.24
CA THR A 31 -27.99 0.94 35.56
C THR A 31 -26.95 -0.05 35.01
N PRO A 32 -25.70 0.42 34.80
CA PRO A 32 -25.02 0.40 33.52
C PRO A 32 -24.47 -0.98 33.15
N VAL A 33 -24.41 -1.23 31.84
CA VAL A 33 -23.55 -2.27 31.30
C VAL A 33 -22.14 -1.99 31.83
N VAL A 34 -21.64 -2.89 32.67
CA VAL A 34 -20.22 -2.94 33.03
C VAL A 34 -19.47 -3.09 31.71
N PRO A 35 -18.65 -2.10 31.29
CA PRO A 35 -17.87 -2.28 30.08
C PRO A 35 -16.96 -3.50 30.30
N PRO A 36 -16.69 -4.29 29.24
CA PRO A 36 -15.69 -5.33 29.34
C PRO A 36 -14.39 -4.71 29.86
N GLU A 37 -13.81 -5.31 30.90
CA GLU A 37 -12.46 -4.99 31.31
C GLU A 37 -11.54 -5.38 30.15
N PHE A 38 -11.00 -4.35 29.49
CA PHE A 38 -9.95 -4.51 28.50
C PHE A 38 -8.70 -5.02 29.20
N HIS A 39 -8.53 -6.33 29.22
CA HIS A 39 -7.21 -6.93 29.29
C HIS A 39 -6.58 -6.83 27.89
N THR A 40 -6.34 -5.60 27.43
CA THR A 40 -5.47 -5.36 26.27
C THR A 40 -4.08 -5.07 26.80
N GLU A 41 -3.23 -6.09 26.81
CA GLU A 41 -1.89 -5.85 26.31
C GLU A 41 -2.07 -5.51 24.82
N SER A 42 -1.89 -4.23 24.50
CA SER A 42 -1.81 -3.76 23.12
C SER A 42 -0.41 -4.08 22.56
N PRO A 43 -0.18 -3.78 21.27
CA PRO A 43 -0.03 -4.67 20.12
C PRO A 43 1.41 -5.19 19.98
N LEU A 44 1.65 -6.42 19.53
CA LEU A 44 3.03 -6.87 19.31
C LEU A 44 3.24 -7.41 17.89
N SER A 45 3.95 -6.60 17.08
CA SER A 45 5.15 -7.04 16.35
C SER A 45 6.01 -7.94 17.27
N PRO A 46 6.82 -8.87 16.75
CA PRO A 46 7.24 -10.04 17.52
C PRO A 46 7.72 -9.73 18.94
N ILE A 47 7.33 -10.60 19.87
CA ILE A 47 7.60 -10.55 21.32
C ILE A 47 9.11 -10.52 21.63
N ALA A 48 9.95 -10.79 20.63
CA ALA A 48 11.39 -10.67 20.77
C ALA A 48 11.76 -9.18 20.80
N GLU A 49 12.30 -8.76 21.95
CA GLU A 49 13.03 -7.51 22.05
C GLU A 49 14.02 -7.43 20.88
N PRO A 50 14.01 -6.32 20.12
CA PRO A 50 15.04 -6.02 19.14
C PRO A 50 16.41 -6.39 19.71
N HIS A 51 17.31 -6.92 18.87
CA HIS A 51 18.71 -7.05 19.28
C HIS A 51 19.16 -5.69 19.85
N SER A 52 19.98 -5.66 20.91
CA SER A 52 20.33 -4.41 21.62
C SER A 52 20.92 -3.29 20.75
N ASP A 53 21.30 -3.63 19.52
CA ASP A 53 21.93 -2.76 18.52
C ASP A 53 21.02 -2.53 17.29
N ALA A 54 19.76 -2.96 17.34
CA ALA A 54 18.80 -2.79 16.25
C ALA A 54 18.27 -1.35 16.22
N TYR A 55 18.25 -0.76 15.02
CA TYR A 55 17.58 0.51 14.77
C TYR A 55 16.07 0.34 14.99
N HIS A 56 15.36 1.39 15.41
CA HIS A 56 13.91 1.36 15.58
C HIS A 56 13.22 1.06 14.24
N TYR A 57 12.26 0.14 14.24
CA TYR A 57 11.43 -0.18 13.07
C TYR A 57 10.01 0.33 13.29
N PHE A 58 9.43 0.91 12.25
CA PHE A 58 8.02 1.26 12.19
C PHE A 58 7.17 0.03 11.90
N THR A 59 5.99 0.02 12.50
CA THR A 59 5.04 -1.06 12.47
C THR A 59 3.80 -0.69 11.64
N VAL A 60 3.28 -1.69 10.92
CA VAL A 60 1.98 -1.59 10.26
C VAL A 60 0.85 -2.01 11.22
N PRO A 61 -0.36 -1.44 11.08
CA PRO A 61 -0.69 -0.34 10.17
C PRO A 61 -0.35 1.05 10.75
N ASP A 62 -0.35 1.21 12.07
CA ASP A 62 -0.60 2.50 12.73
C ASP A 62 0.49 3.55 12.52
N GLU A 63 1.77 3.18 12.65
CA GLU A 63 2.87 4.13 12.50
C GLU A 63 3.02 4.55 11.04
N VAL A 64 2.93 3.58 10.12
CA VAL A 64 2.92 3.85 8.66
C VAL A 64 1.74 4.75 8.29
N ALA A 65 0.52 4.44 8.76
CA ALA A 65 -0.67 5.24 8.52
C ALA A 65 -0.53 6.67 9.04
N THR A 66 0.11 6.84 10.20
CA THR A 66 0.32 8.14 10.85
C THR A 66 1.36 8.97 10.10
N ILE A 67 2.48 8.37 9.71
CA ILE A 67 3.57 9.03 8.97
C ILE A 67 3.08 9.49 7.59
N LEU A 68 2.30 8.65 6.89
CA LEU A 68 1.66 9.01 5.61
C LEU A 68 0.49 10.00 5.79
N ARG A 69 0.11 10.31 7.03
CA ARG A 69 -1.05 11.13 7.42
C ARG A 69 -2.40 10.57 6.95
N ALA A 70 -2.48 9.26 6.71
CA ALA A 70 -3.72 8.56 6.33
C ALA A 70 -4.75 8.57 7.47
N THR A 71 -4.31 8.51 8.73
CA THR A 71 -5.21 8.58 9.90
C THR A 71 -6.04 9.86 9.94
N ARG A 72 -5.54 10.97 9.38
CA ARG A 72 -6.30 12.23 9.24
C ARG A 72 -7.45 12.11 8.25
N VAL A 73 -7.31 11.28 7.22
CA VAL A 73 -8.35 10.99 6.23
C VAL A 73 -9.38 10.01 6.82
N HIS A 74 -8.92 8.99 7.55
CA HIS A 74 -9.80 7.98 8.19
C HIS A 74 -10.80 8.61 9.17
N ARG A 75 -10.38 9.64 9.92
CA ARG A 75 -11.28 10.40 10.83
C ARG A 75 -12.47 11.06 10.13
N ASN A 76 -12.38 11.26 8.82
CA ASN A 76 -13.46 11.80 7.99
C ASN A 76 -14.31 10.69 7.33
N GLY A 77 -14.17 9.43 7.76
CA GLY A 77 -14.94 8.30 7.25
C GLY A 77 -14.50 7.79 5.87
N ILE A 78 -13.29 8.16 5.43
CA ILE A 78 -12.71 7.73 4.15
C ILE A 78 -11.56 6.77 4.43
N THR A 79 -11.70 5.53 3.99
CA THR A 79 -10.84 4.40 4.38
C THR A 79 -10.47 3.46 3.23
N GLY A 80 -10.89 3.78 2.00
CA GLY A 80 -10.71 2.99 0.78
C GLY A 80 -11.86 2.03 0.48
N SER A 81 -13.00 2.14 1.18
CA SER A 81 -14.01 1.08 1.28
C SER A 81 -14.70 0.62 -0.01
N LYS A 82 -14.54 1.38 -1.10
CA LYS A 82 -15.17 1.16 -2.42
C LYS A 82 -14.15 0.94 -3.53
N VAL A 83 -12.90 0.66 -3.18
CA VAL A 83 -11.78 0.60 -4.13
C VAL A 83 -11.15 -0.79 -4.11
N GLU A 84 -10.99 -1.38 -5.29
CA GLU A 84 -10.27 -2.63 -5.49
C GLU A 84 -8.82 -2.36 -5.88
N VAL A 85 -7.88 -2.99 -5.15
CA VAL A 85 -6.44 -2.91 -5.41
C VAL A 85 -5.92 -4.29 -5.76
N ALA A 86 -5.47 -4.50 -7.01
CA ALA A 86 -4.82 -5.74 -7.39
C ALA A 86 -3.30 -5.68 -7.16
N MET A 87 -2.74 -6.79 -6.71
CA MET A 87 -1.32 -6.92 -6.41
C MET A 87 -0.76 -8.20 -7.03
N PRO A 88 -0.21 -8.13 -8.26
CA PRO A 88 0.65 -9.17 -8.80
C PRO A 88 1.96 -9.22 -8.01
N ASP A 89 2.15 -10.27 -7.23
CA ASP A 89 3.37 -10.49 -6.44
C ASP A 89 3.57 -11.99 -6.15
N THR A 90 4.45 -12.35 -5.23
CA THR A 90 4.84 -13.72 -4.86
C THR A 90 3.73 -14.58 -4.26
N GLY A 91 2.64 -13.96 -3.82
CA GLY A 91 1.45 -14.61 -3.28
C GLY A 91 0.79 -13.78 -2.20
N PHE A 92 -0.16 -14.39 -1.49
CA PHE A 92 -0.77 -13.82 -0.30
C PHE A 92 -1.12 -14.97 0.65
N TYR A 93 -0.70 -14.81 1.91
CA TYR A 93 -1.07 -15.68 3.02
C TYR A 93 -1.93 -14.89 4.00
N GLU A 94 -3.00 -15.51 4.47
CA GLU A 94 -3.92 -14.91 5.45
C GLU A 94 -3.28 -14.97 6.84
N HIS A 95 -2.31 -14.08 7.07
CA HIS A 95 -1.65 -13.90 8.35
C HIS A 95 -2.63 -13.35 9.40
N GLU A 96 -2.42 -13.64 10.69
CA GLU A 96 -3.29 -13.18 11.79
C GLU A 96 -3.43 -11.64 11.83
N PHE A 97 -2.40 -10.92 11.38
CA PHE A 97 -2.45 -9.47 11.13
C PHE A 97 -3.66 -9.07 10.26
N TYR A 98 -3.92 -9.83 9.19
CA TYR A 98 -5.02 -9.56 8.26
C TYR A 98 -6.38 -9.93 8.85
N GLU A 99 -6.46 -11.08 9.50
CA GLU A 99 -7.69 -11.56 10.14
C GLU A 99 -8.14 -10.63 11.27
N ARG A 100 -7.22 -10.26 12.18
CA ARG A 100 -7.51 -9.34 13.30
C ARG A 100 -7.82 -7.92 12.84
N GLY A 101 -7.16 -7.46 11.77
CA GLY A 101 -7.45 -6.18 11.15
C GLY A 101 -8.80 -6.13 10.43
N GLY A 102 -9.42 -7.28 10.17
CA GLY A 102 -10.67 -7.36 9.39
C GLY A 102 -10.49 -6.91 7.94
N TYR A 103 -9.27 -7.01 7.40
CA TYR A 103 -8.94 -6.49 6.08
C TYR A 103 -9.62 -7.30 4.97
N ARG A 104 -10.10 -6.60 3.94
CA ARG A 104 -10.91 -7.19 2.88
C ARG A 104 -10.00 -7.75 1.79
N THR A 105 -10.00 -9.07 1.65
CA THR A 105 -9.20 -9.77 0.63
C THR A 105 -10.10 -10.66 -0.23
N ARG A 106 -9.84 -10.70 -1.54
CA ARG A 106 -10.44 -11.69 -2.45
C ARG A 106 -9.55 -12.93 -2.49
N SER A 107 -10.13 -14.05 -2.93
CA SER A 107 -9.35 -15.26 -3.16
C SER A 107 -8.22 -15.02 -4.16
N THR A 108 -7.02 -15.47 -3.82
CA THR A 108 -5.82 -15.31 -4.65
C THR A 108 -5.99 -15.91 -6.04
N ILE A 109 -5.68 -15.09 -7.06
CA ILE A 109 -5.67 -15.50 -8.45
C ILE A 109 -4.29 -16.06 -8.80
N LEU A 110 -4.26 -17.22 -9.46
CA LEU A 110 -3.01 -17.81 -9.92
C LEU A 110 -2.63 -17.27 -11.30
N GLY A 111 -1.44 -16.66 -11.37
CA GLY A 111 -0.75 -16.36 -12.63
C GLY A 111 -0.23 -17.63 -13.30
N PRO A 112 0.21 -17.56 -14.57
CA PRO A 112 0.72 -18.74 -15.26
C PRO A 112 1.95 -19.32 -14.54
N GLY A 113 1.92 -20.65 -14.35
CA GLY A 113 2.96 -21.39 -13.63
C GLY A 113 2.89 -21.31 -12.10
N ALA A 114 1.93 -20.57 -11.54
CA ALA A 114 1.69 -20.55 -10.09
C ALA A 114 0.77 -21.69 -9.65
N SER A 115 0.90 -22.09 -8.38
CA SER A 115 0.05 -23.06 -7.70
C SER A 115 -0.15 -22.66 -6.24
N ASN A 116 -1.08 -23.35 -5.56
CA ASN A 116 -1.42 -23.16 -4.14
C ASN A 116 -1.75 -21.70 -3.81
N PRO A 117 -3.01 -21.26 -4.04
CA PRO A 117 -3.39 -19.85 -3.95
C PRO A 117 -3.27 -19.26 -2.54
N SER A 118 -3.37 -20.08 -1.49
CA SER A 118 -3.26 -19.67 -0.09
C SER A 118 -1.83 -19.67 0.46
N GLN A 119 -0.82 -20.00 -0.36
CA GLN A 119 0.57 -20.04 0.07
C GLN A 119 1.35 -18.89 -0.56
N ASP A 120 2.27 -18.31 0.20
CA ASP A 120 3.32 -17.43 -0.30
C ASP A 120 4.67 -17.91 0.25
N ASN A 121 5.35 -18.76 -0.52
CA ASN A 121 6.60 -19.37 -0.04
C ASN A 121 7.75 -18.36 0.06
N TYR A 122 7.60 -17.18 -0.56
CA TYR A 122 8.61 -16.12 -0.48
C TYR A 122 8.29 -15.17 0.67
N GLY A 123 7.03 -14.74 0.80
CA GLY A 123 6.53 -13.86 1.86
C GLY A 123 6.47 -12.38 1.49
N HIS A 124 6.92 -12.00 0.28
CA HIS A 124 7.02 -10.60 -0.12
C HIS A 124 5.64 -10.01 -0.41
N GLY A 125 4.80 -10.70 -1.18
CA GLY A 125 3.44 -10.23 -1.48
C GLY A 125 2.58 -10.15 -0.23
N THR A 126 2.76 -11.12 0.68
CA THR A 126 2.13 -11.09 2.00
C THR A 126 2.61 -9.90 2.82
N GLY A 127 3.91 -9.57 2.87
CA GLY A 127 4.38 -8.39 3.62
C GLY A 127 3.90 -7.09 3.00
N GLU A 128 4.03 -6.96 1.68
CA GLU A 128 3.73 -5.73 0.97
C GLU A 128 2.24 -5.38 0.90
N ALA A 129 1.35 -6.38 1.01
CA ALA A 129 -0.08 -6.13 1.13
C ALA A 129 -0.43 -5.27 2.37
N ALA A 130 0.32 -5.38 3.47
CA ALA A 130 0.06 -4.62 4.69
C ALA A 130 0.21 -3.11 4.48
N ASN A 131 1.09 -2.70 3.58
CA ASN A 131 1.31 -1.30 3.21
C ASN A 131 0.10 -0.69 2.49
N ILE A 132 -0.70 -1.47 1.75
CA ILE A 132 -1.96 -1.01 1.16
C ILE A 132 -2.93 -0.65 2.29
N PHE A 133 -3.11 -1.59 3.23
CA PHE A 133 -4.08 -1.44 4.33
C PHE A 133 -3.67 -0.39 5.36
N ALA A 134 -2.36 -0.16 5.55
CA ALA A 134 -1.88 0.95 6.39
C ALA A 134 -2.42 2.30 5.89
N ALA A 135 -2.47 2.53 4.58
CA ALA A 135 -3.04 3.75 4.03
C ALA A 135 -4.57 3.65 3.84
N ALA A 136 -5.10 2.53 3.37
CA ALA A 136 -6.52 2.33 3.07
C ALA A 136 -7.05 1.02 3.69
N PRO A 137 -7.46 1.04 4.97
CA PRO A 137 -7.79 -0.18 5.72
C PRO A 137 -9.05 -0.90 5.21
N ASP A 138 -9.97 -0.22 4.53
CA ASP A 138 -11.18 -0.86 3.97
C ASP A 138 -11.09 -1.16 2.47
N ALA A 139 -9.94 -0.90 1.82
CA ALA A 139 -9.73 -1.29 0.43
C ALA A 139 -9.87 -2.81 0.26
N GLN A 140 -10.32 -3.25 -0.92
CA GLN A 140 -10.43 -4.67 -1.24
C GLN A 140 -9.20 -5.13 -2.04
N LEU A 141 -8.37 -5.97 -1.43
CA LEU A 141 -7.20 -6.54 -2.09
C LEU A 141 -7.60 -7.67 -3.05
N ILE A 142 -7.04 -7.64 -4.25
CA ILE A 142 -7.05 -8.73 -5.23
C ILE A 142 -5.63 -9.30 -5.36
N PRO A 143 -5.26 -10.31 -4.57
CA PRO A 143 -3.93 -10.88 -4.66
C PRO A 143 -3.79 -11.71 -5.94
N VAL A 144 -2.70 -11.49 -6.68
CA VAL A 144 -2.37 -12.27 -7.88
C VAL A 144 -1.00 -12.91 -7.71
N LYS A 145 -0.98 -14.22 -7.47
CA LYS A 145 0.26 -14.97 -7.28
C LYS A 145 0.98 -15.19 -8.59
N MET A 146 2.16 -14.61 -8.73
CA MET A 146 3.03 -14.73 -9.89
C MET A 146 3.70 -16.10 -9.93
N GLY A 147 3.68 -16.72 -11.11
CA GLY A 147 4.48 -17.90 -11.41
C GLY A 147 5.71 -17.52 -12.22
N ASN A 148 5.94 -18.22 -13.33
CA ASN A 148 7.08 -17.97 -14.20
C ASN A 148 6.80 -16.92 -15.31
N ASP A 149 5.59 -16.38 -15.36
CA ASP A 149 5.17 -15.35 -16.32
C ASP A 149 4.58 -14.13 -15.63
N ALA A 150 5.41 -13.10 -15.46
CA ALA A 150 4.99 -11.82 -14.86
C ALA A 150 4.00 -11.05 -15.72
N VAL A 151 4.14 -11.10 -17.05
CA VAL A 151 3.21 -10.43 -17.99
C VAL A 151 1.84 -11.09 -17.91
N GLY A 152 1.80 -12.42 -17.87
CA GLY A 152 0.57 -13.18 -17.69
C GLY A 152 -0.13 -12.90 -16.37
N ALA A 153 0.62 -12.79 -15.26
CA ALA A 153 0.07 -12.42 -13.96
C ALA A 153 -0.48 -10.97 -13.94
N PHE A 154 0.26 -10.02 -14.51
CA PHE A 154 -0.22 -8.63 -14.66
C PHE A 154 -1.52 -8.56 -15.48
N ASN A 155 -1.59 -9.28 -16.61
CA ASN A 155 -2.81 -9.36 -17.41
C ASN A 155 -3.98 -10.03 -16.66
N LYS A 156 -3.70 -11.01 -15.79
CA LYS A 156 -4.73 -11.59 -14.90
C LYS A 156 -5.30 -10.56 -13.94
N ALA A 157 -4.45 -9.71 -13.36
CA ALA A 157 -4.90 -8.58 -12.54
C ALA A 157 -5.74 -7.59 -13.36
N CYS A 158 -5.28 -7.19 -14.55
CA CYS A 158 -6.03 -6.29 -15.45
C CYS A 158 -7.43 -6.83 -15.78
N ASN A 159 -7.55 -8.15 -16.00
CA ASN A 159 -8.82 -8.80 -16.31
C ASN A 159 -9.81 -8.85 -15.14
N GLN A 160 -9.39 -8.50 -13.92
CA GLN A 160 -10.32 -8.27 -12.82
C GLN A 160 -10.93 -6.87 -12.83
N SER A 161 -10.44 -5.99 -13.71
CA SER A 161 -10.84 -4.58 -13.78
C SER A 161 -10.76 -3.84 -12.44
N PRO A 162 -9.65 -3.96 -11.68
CA PRO A 162 -9.49 -3.23 -10.43
C PRO A 162 -9.35 -1.73 -10.71
N ASP A 163 -9.56 -0.91 -9.69
CA ASP A 163 -9.28 0.53 -9.79
C ASP A 163 -7.76 0.81 -9.83
N ILE A 164 -6.99 -0.01 -9.09
CA ILE A 164 -5.55 0.18 -8.90
C ILE A 164 -4.81 -1.16 -9.08
N ILE A 165 -3.66 -1.14 -9.74
CA ILE A 165 -2.68 -2.23 -9.72
C ILE A 165 -1.38 -1.71 -9.11
N THR A 166 -0.92 -2.32 -8.03
CA THR A 166 0.38 -2.02 -7.41
C THR A 166 1.36 -3.15 -7.62
N ASN A 167 2.61 -2.82 -7.93
CA ASN A 167 3.66 -3.78 -8.26
C ASN A 167 4.96 -3.40 -7.54
N SER A 168 5.45 -4.33 -6.74
CA SER A 168 6.65 -4.17 -5.90
C SER A 168 7.87 -4.90 -6.50
N TRP A 169 7.91 -5.03 -7.83
CA TRP A 169 8.93 -5.77 -8.57
C TRP A 169 9.24 -5.10 -9.92
N GLY A 170 10.38 -5.46 -10.50
CA GLY A 170 10.80 -4.96 -11.81
C GLY A 170 12.07 -5.62 -12.33
N TRP A 171 12.54 -5.17 -13.47
CA TRP A 171 13.81 -5.54 -14.09
C TRP A 171 14.75 -4.34 -14.14
N SER A 172 15.98 -4.51 -13.64
CA SER A 172 17.03 -3.50 -13.74
C SER A 172 17.64 -3.49 -15.15
N VAL A 173 16.98 -2.80 -16.09
CA VAL A 173 17.35 -2.79 -17.51
C VAL A 173 17.48 -1.39 -18.12
N ASP A 174 17.04 -0.35 -17.42
CA ASP A 174 17.01 1.04 -17.92
C ASP A 174 18.25 1.84 -17.50
N SER A 175 19.41 1.19 -17.49
CA SER A 175 20.66 1.84 -17.10
C SER A 175 21.06 2.93 -18.10
N PRO A 176 21.76 4.00 -17.66
CA PRO A 176 22.18 5.11 -18.51
C PRO A 176 22.84 4.64 -19.82
N GLY A 177 22.33 5.15 -20.94
CA GLY A 177 22.80 4.82 -22.28
C GLY A 177 22.25 3.50 -22.85
N THR A 178 21.37 2.80 -22.13
CA THR A 178 20.72 1.58 -22.65
C THR A 178 19.58 1.95 -23.60
N SER A 179 19.57 1.34 -24.79
CA SER A 179 18.44 1.39 -25.70
C SER A 179 17.67 0.07 -25.79
N TRP A 180 16.45 0.13 -26.32
CA TRP A 180 15.67 -1.05 -26.70
C TRP A 180 16.45 -2.00 -27.64
N SER A 181 17.29 -1.46 -28.52
CA SER A 181 18.12 -2.27 -29.42
C SER A 181 19.21 -3.03 -28.66
N ASP A 182 19.80 -2.43 -27.62
CA ASP A 182 20.80 -3.07 -26.78
C ASP A 182 20.20 -4.22 -25.97
N ILE A 183 19.00 -4.02 -25.41
CA ILE A 183 18.25 -5.09 -24.74
C ILE A 183 17.98 -6.23 -25.72
N ARG A 184 17.48 -5.92 -26.93
CA ARG A 184 17.18 -6.93 -27.97
C ARG A 184 18.41 -7.72 -28.41
N ASN A 185 19.57 -7.07 -28.50
CA ASN A 185 20.83 -7.69 -28.88
C ASN A 185 21.38 -8.57 -27.76
N ARG A 186 21.21 -8.17 -26.49
CA ARG A 186 21.60 -8.97 -25.31
C ARG A 186 20.70 -10.19 -25.10
N SER A 187 19.38 -10.02 -25.20
CA SER A 187 18.41 -11.10 -25.05
C SER A 187 17.11 -10.80 -25.80
N ARG A 188 16.85 -11.56 -26.87
CA ARG A 188 15.59 -11.46 -27.62
C ARG A 188 14.38 -11.82 -26.77
N SER A 189 14.52 -12.82 -25.90
CA SER A 189 13.44 -13.25 -25.01
C SER A 189 13.06 -12.15 -24.04
N LEU A 190 14.04 -11.56 -23.35
CA LEU A 190 13.81 -10.46 -22.41
C LEU A 190 13.17 -9.27 -23.12
N TYR A 191 13.71 -8.87 -24.27
CA TYR A 191 13.14 -7.78 -25.06
C TYR A 191 11.65 -8.00 -25.38
N ASN A 192 11.28 -9.20 -25.83
CA ASN A 192 9.88 -9.51 -26.13
C ASN A 192 8.99 -9.45 -24.88
N THR A 193 9.47 -9.95 -23.73
CA THR A 193 8.76 -9.86 -22.45
C THR A 193 8.54 -8.41 -22.03
N LEU A 194 9.57 -7.57 -22.11
CA LEU A 194 9.48 -6.16 -21.71
C LEU A 194 8.55 -5.35 -22.63
N LYS A 195 8.58 -5.58 -23.95
CA LYS A 195 7.64 -4.95 -24.89
C LYS A 195 6.19 -5.42 -24.67
N ALA A 196 5.99 -6.68 -24.28
CA ALA A 196 4.67 -7.17 -23.92
C ALA A 196 4.16 -6.55 -22.62
N MET A 197 5.04 -6.38 -21.62
CA MET A 197 4.72 -5.68 -20.38
C MET A 197 4.37 -4.20 -20.62
N GLU A 198 5.17 -3.49 -21.44
CA GLU A 198 4.89 -2.11 -21.85
C GLU A 198 3.49 -1.97 -22.45
N ALA A 199 3.12 -2.84 -23.39
CA ALA A 199 1.80 -2.82 -24.00
C ALA A 199 0.68 -3.15 -22.99
N ALA A 200 0.92 -4.08 -22.07
CA ALA A 200 -0.05 -4.44 -21.03
C ALA A 200 -0.31 -3.27 -20.08
N ILE A 201 0.72 -2.54 -19.68
CA ILE A 201 0.62 -1.35 -18.83
C ILE A 201 -0.13 -0.24 -19.54
N ALA A 202 0.25 0.10 -20.77
CA ALA A 202 -0.44 1.12 -21.55
C ALA A 202 -1.93 0.77 -21.73
N ASN A 203 -2.26 -0.51 -21.94
CA ASN A 203 -3.64 -0.97 -22.00
C ASN A 203 -4.38 -0.84 -20.65
N ALA A 204 -3.74 -1.20 -19.53
CA ALA A 204 -4.33 -1.05 -18.19
C ALA A 204 -4.68 0.42 -17.91
N VAL A 205 -3.72 1.32 -18.12
CA VAL A 205 -3.91 2.77 -17.88
C VAL A 205 -4.97 3.36 -18.80
N ASN A 206 -4.99 2.98 -20.09
CA ASN A 206 -6.03 3.42 -21.02
C ASN A 206 -7.44 2.92 -20.65
N ASN A 207 -7.54 1.82 -19.90
CA ASN A 207 -8.80 1.32 -19.36
C ASN A 207 -9.18 1.97 -18.01
N GLY A 208 -8.47 3.01 -17.58
CA GLY A 208 -8.78 3.77 -16.37
C GLY A 208 -8.15 3.21 -15.10
N ILE A 209 -7.31 2.18 -15.19
CA ILE A 209 -6.65 1.57 -14.04
C ILE A 209 -5.43 2.39 -13.65
N VAL A 210 -5.33 2.80 -12.37
CA VAL A 210 -4.11 3.42 -11.85
C VAL A 210 -3.05 2.36 -11.63
N VAL A 211 -1.85 2.55 -12.19
CA VAL A 211 -0.77 1.56 -12.09
C VAL A 211 0.42 2.17 -11.34
N CYS A 212 0.79 1.56 -10.22
CA CYS A 212 1.97 1.90 -9.42
C CYS A 212 3.08 0.86 -9.62
N PHE A 213 4.32 1.32 -9.75
CA PHE A 213 5.51 0.46 -9.77
C PHE A 213 6.60 1.03 -8.86
N SER A 214 7.22 0.16 -8.07
CA SER A 214 8.42 0.52 -7.31
C SER A 214 9.58 0.87 -8.24
N ALA A 215 10.32 1.95 -7.94
CA ALA A 215 11.37 2.48 -8.79
C ALA A 215 12.57 1.53 -8.94
N GLY A 216 12.83 0.73 -7.90
CA GLY A 216 14.02 -0.13 -7.79
C GLY A 216 14.89 0.27 -6.59
N ASN A 217 15.84 -0.58 -6.25
CA ASN A 217 16.71 -0.41 -5.08
C ASN A 217 18.19 -0.56 -5.44
N GLY A 218 19.04 0.14 -4.70
CA GLY A 218 20.50 0.06 -4.75
C GLY A 218 21.14 0.68 -5.99
N PRO A 219 22.49 0.78 -6.01
CA PRO A 219 23.25 1.32 -7.12
C PRO A 219 23.16 0.36 -8.31
N GLY A 220 22.27 0.64 -9.24
CA GLY A 220 21.92 -0.27 -10.35
C GLY A 220 20.44 -0.64 -10.46
N GLY A 221 19.60 -0.18 -9.53
CA GLY A 221 18.14 -0.37 -9.51
C GLY A 221 17.38 0.38 -10.60
N TYR A 222 17.89 0.42 -11.84
CA TYR A 222 17.28 1.13 -12.98
C TYR A 222 16.03 0.40 -13.50
N GLY A 223 14.93 0.53 -12.77
CA GLY A 223 13.74 -0.28 -12.87
C GLY A 223 12.86 0.01 -14.10
N PHE A 224 12.62 -1.03 -14.89
CA PHE A 224 11.44 -1.14 -15.74
C PHE A 224 10.52 -2.21 -15.13
N PRO A 225 9.21 -2.01 -14.97
CA PRO A 225 8.39 -0.99 -15.65
C PRO A 225 8.23 0.38 -14.99
N ALA A 226 8.89 0.69 -13.88
CA ALA A 226 8.78 2.01 -13.25
C ALA A 226 9.10 3.19 -14.20
N SER A 227 10.03 2.99 -15.13
CA SER A 227 10.33 3.99 -16.16
C SER A 227 9.25 4.18 -17.24
N HIS A 228 8.19 3.37 -17.26
CA HIS A 228 7.07 3.59 -18.18
C HIS A 228 6.38 4.94 -17.90
N PRO A 229 6.11 5.80 -18.90
CA PRO A 229 5.55 7.13 -18.66
C PRO A 229 4.16 7.13 -17.99
N ASP A 230 3.34 6.13 -18.32
CA ASP A 230 1.95 6.03 -17.88
C ASP A 230 1.77 5.52 -16.44
N VAL A 231 2.81 4.99 -15.80
CA VAL A 231 2.73 4.51 -14.41
C VAL A 231 3.05 5.62 -13.43
N ILE A 232 2.64 5.45 -12.18
CA ILE A 232 3.17 6.18 -11.03
C ILE A 232 4.40 5.41 -10.56
N ALA A 233 5.59 5.97 -10.81
CA ALA A 233 6.86 5.41 -10.40
C ALA A 233 7.17 5.85 -8.97
N VAL A 234 7.32 4.90 -8.06
CA VAL A 234 7.38 5.19 -6.62
C VAL A 234 8.78 4.91 -6.07
N GLY A 235 9.44 5.97 -5.62
CA GLY A 235 10.73 5.93 -4.96
C GLY A 235 10.62 5.77 -3.44
N GLY A 236 11.68 6.13 -2.73
CA GLY A 236 11.76 5.93 -1.29
C GLY A 236 12.31 7.11 -0.51
N VAL A 237 11.62 7.43 0.59
CA VAL A 237 12.05 8.38 1.63
C VAL A 237 12.26 7.62 2.93
N HIS A 238 13.40 7.85 3.55
CA HIS A 238 13.72 7.39 4.89
C HIS A 238 13.16 8.37 5.93
N VAL A 239 12.64 7.83 7.02
CA VAL A 239 12.11 8.60 8.16
C VAL A 239 13.03 8.38 9.35
N ASN A 240 13.70 9.44 9.77
CA ASN A 240 14.64 9.38 10.89
C ASN A 240 13.91 9.27 12.24
N TYR A 241 14.40 8.45 13.16
CA TYR A 241 13.88 8.36 14.53
C TYR A 241 14.88 8.95 15.54
N PRO A 242 14.43 9.67 16.61
CA PRO A 242 13.03 9.96 16.98
C PRO A 242 12.45 11.24 16.36
N ASP A 243 13.25 12.01 15.61
CA ASP A 243 12.85 13.36 15.18
C ASP A 243 11.80 13.38 14.05
N LEU A 244 11.61 12.25 13.36
CA LEU A 244 10.68 12.07 12.23
C LEU A 244 10.97 12.99 11.04
N ASP A 245 12.23 13.44 10.92
CA ASP A 245 12.75 14.18 9.77
C ASP A 245 12.80 13.25 8.54
N LEU A 246 12.43 13.80 7.39
CA LEU A 246 12.39 13.08 6.11
C LEU A 246 13.70 13.29 5.33
N GLU A 247 14.25 12.21 4.80
CA GLU A 247 15.43 12.23 3.93
C GLU A 247 15.23 11.27 2.75
N ALA A 248 15.78 11.59 1.58
CA ALA A 248 15.85 10.62 0.49
C ALA A 248 16.61 9.37 0.96
N SER A 249 16.06 8.19 0.68
CA SER A 249 16.69 6.93 1.05
C SER A 249 17.85 6.61 0.11
N SER A 250 19.02 6.35 0.70
CA SER A 250 20.20 5.89 -0.05
C SER A 250 20.08 4.44 -0.53
N TYR A 251 18.99 3.77 -0.20
CA TYR A 251 18.61 2.47 -0.76
C TYR A 251 17.68 2.59 -1.98
N ALA A 252 16.96 3.69 -2.15
CA ALA A 252 16.01 3.87 -3.25
C ALA A 252 16.70 4.34 -4.53
N ALA A 253 16.32 3.77 -5.68
CA ALA A 253 16.85 4.17 -6.97
C ALA A 253 16.19 5.46 -7.50
N SER A 254 17.01 6.34 -8.07
CA SER A 254 16.61 7.46 -8.93
C SER A 254 17.33 7.36 -10.26
N PHE A 255 16.73 7.79 -11.37
CA PHE A 255 17.40 7.86 -12.66
C PHE A 255 16.57 8.59 -13.72
N ASP A 256 17.25 9.13 -14.72
CA ASP A 256 16.65 9.47 -16.00
C ASP A 256 16.58 8.22 -16.89
N SER A 257 15.37 7.91 -17.37
CA SER A 257 15.15 6.79 -18.27
C SER A 257 15.91 6.98 -19.58
N SER A 258 16.68 5.97 -19.96
CA SER A 258 17.29 5.88 -21.30
C SER A 258 16.33 5.25 -22.32
N LEU A 259 15.33 4.50 -21.85
CA LEU A 259 14.28 3.91 -22.69
C LEU A 259 13.21 4.93 -23.11
N TYR A 260 12.93 5.94 -22.30
CA TYR A 260 11.94 6.99 -22.55
C TYR A 260 12.54 8.38 -22.34
N SER A 261 12.69 9.13 -23.44
CA SER A 261 13.29 10.46 -23.39
C SER A 261 12.49 11.44 -22.51
N GLY A 262 13.18 12.11 -21.59
CA GLY A 262 12.59 13.11 -20.68
C GLY A 262 11.85 12.53 -19.48
N ARG A 263 11.93 11.21 -19.26
CA ARG A 263 11.27 10.54 -18.14
C ARG A 263 12.23 10.34 -16.97
N GLN A 264 12.09 11.17 -15.93
CA GLN A 264 12.76 10.99 -14.65
C GLN A 264 11.97 10.01 -13.76
N VAL A 265 12.66 9.22 -12.96
CA VAL A 265 12.12 8.27 -11.97
C VAL A 265 12.82 8.56 -10.63
N PRO A 266 12.11 8.63 -9.50
CA PRO A 266 10.65 8.41 -9.31
C PRO A 266 9.77 9.65 -9.59
N ASP A 267 8.45 9.46 -9.70
CA ASP A 267 7.48 10.56 -9.72
C ASP A 267 7.29 11.19 -8.33
N LEU A 268 7.22 10.33 -7.31
CA LEU A 268 7.14 10.66 -5.89
C LEU A 268 7.58 9.45 -5.07
N CYS A 269 7.67 9.60 -3.75
CA CYS A 269 8.13 8.56 -2.84
C CYS A 269 7.06 8.11 -1.83
N GLY A 270 7.19 6.86 -1.38
CA GLY A 270 6.62 6.39 -0.11
C GLY A 270 7.73 6.21 0.93
N MET A 271 7.35 5.77 2.12
CA MET A 271 8.29 5.48 3.21
C MET A 271 9.01 4.15 2.97
N VAL A 272 10.33 4.15 3.13
CA VAL A 272 11.21 2.98 2.99
C VAL A 272 12.35 3.03 4.02
N GLY A 273 13.05 1.91 4.22
CA GLY A 273 14.33 1.92 4.95
C GLY A 273 15.51 2.46 4.14
N ASP A 274 16.68 2.51 4.77
CA ASP A 274 17.91 3.05 4.18
C ASP A 274 18.94 1.95 3.88
N ASP A 275 20.04 2.28 3.19
CA ASP A 275 21.09 1.30 2.88
C ASP A 275 21.82 0.87 4.16
N VAL A 276 21.87 -0.44 4.35
CA VAL A 276 22.31 -1.10 5.60
C VAL A 276 23.81 -1.42 5.61
N SER A 277 24.59 -0.83 4.70
CA SER A 277 26.04 -1.04 4.65
C SER A 277 26.78 -0.43 5.85
N SER A 278 26.13 0.43 6.65
CA SER A 278 26.73 1.06 7.85
C SER A 278 25.87 1.07 9.13
N LEU A 279 24.58 0.71 9.08
CA LEU A 279 23.68 0.51 10.23
C LEU A 279 22.66 -0.60 9.93
N PRO A 280 22.15 -1.35 10.92
CA PRO A 280 21.05 -2.29 10.69
C PRO A 280 19.73 -1.53 10.63
N ALA A 281 19.33 -1.00 9.47
CA ALA A 281 18.09 -0.24 9.33
C ALA A 281 17.11 -0.79 8.27
N PRO A 282 16.66 -2.06 8.35
CA PRO A 282 15.33 -2.36 7.85
C PRO A 282 14.31 -1.57 8.69
N LEU A 283 13.45 -0.82 8.01
CA LEU A 283 12.60 0.19 8.66
C LEU A 283 11.21 -0.33 8.97
N LEU A 284 10.72 -1.33 8.22
CA LEU A 284 9.33 -1.76 8.31
C LEU A 284 9.23 -3.19 8.80
N MET A 285 8.50 -3.38 9.88
CA MET A 285 8.11 -4.71 10.36
C MET A 285 6.81 -5.12 9.65
N LEU A 286 6.86 -6.14 8.79
CA LEU A 286 5.72 -6.58 7.98
C LEU A 286 5.39 -8.06 8.22
N PRO A 287 4.11 -8.45 8.14
CA PRO A 287 3.70 -9.84 8.35
C PRO A 287 4.16 -10.71 7.18
N VAL A 288 4.76 -11.86 7.49
CA VAL A 288 5.18 -12.84 6.49
C VAL A 288 4.63 -14.22 6.84
N PRO A 289 4.48 -15.13 5.87
CA PRO A 289 3.99 -16.47 6.15
C PRO A 289 5.03 -17.24 6.99
N PRO A 290 4.57 -18.07 7.95
CA PRO A 290 5.46 -18.90 8.75
C PRO A 290 6.36 -19.78 7.86
N GLY A 291 7.66 -19.80 8.12
CA GLY A 291 8.66 -20.58 7.37
C GLY A 291 8.87 -20.13 5.92
N SER A 292 8.35 -18.96 5.54
CA SER A 292 8.65 -18.34 4.24
C SER A 292 10.11 -17.88 4.17
N ARG A 293 10.58 -17.51 2.97
CA ARG A 293 11.97 -17.03 2.81
C ARG A 293 12.27 -15.75 3.57
N LEU A 294 11.26 -14.92 3.82
CA LEU A 294 11.41 -13.67 4.55
C LEU A 294 11.13 -13.81 6.06
N ASP A 295 10.61 -14.96 6.50
CA ASP A 295 10.54 -15.34 7.92
C ASP A 295 11.94 -15.74 8.38
N THR A 296 12.68 -14.76 8.88
CA THR A 296 14.09 -14.88 9.25
C THR A 296 14.26 -14.37 10.66
N SER A 297 15.35 -14.75 11.36
CA SER A 297 15.62 -14.32 12.73
C SER A 297 15.97 -12.83 12.89
N SER A 298 15.52 -11.98 11.96
CA SER A 298 15.79 -10.54 11.92
C SER A 298 15.18 -9.81 13.12
N THR A 299 14.19 -10.42 13.76
CA THR A 299 13.48 -10.02 14.98
C THR A 299 14.03 -10.69 16.24
N GLY A 300 14.94 -11.66 16.11
CA GLY A 300 15.44 -12.50 17.20
C GLY A 300 14.82 -13.91 17.25
N ALA A 301 13.77 -14.20 16.48
CA ALA A 301 13.18 -15.53 16.33
C ALA A 301 12.97 -15.88 14.85
N ALA A 302 13.27 -17.10 14.43
CA ALA A 302 13.24 -17.49 13.01
C ALA A 302 11.87 -17.96 12.48
N ASP A 303 10.82 -17.87 13.30
CA ASP A 303 9.48 -18.42 13.02
C ASP A 303 8.37 -17.56 13.65
N ASP A 304 8.62 -16.27 13.88
CA ASP A 304 7.61 -15.39 14.49
C ASP A 304 6.63 -14.81 13.47
N SER A 305 6.81 -15.13 12.17
CA SER A 305 5.95 -14.71 11.08
C SER A 305 6.01 -13.19 10.81
N TRP A 306 7.13 -12.57 11.15
CA TRP A 306 7.41 -11.17 10.84
C TRP A 306 8.76 -11.00 10.15
N GLY A 307 8.76 -10.20 9.10
CA GLY A 307 9.95 -9.87 8.34
C GLY A 307 10.29 -8.39 8.48
N LEU A 308 11.58 -8.11 8.43
CA LEU A 308 12.12 -6.76 8.40
C LEU A 308 12.39 -6.35 6.95
N PHE A 309 11.69 -5.32 6.48
CA PHE A 309 11.68 -4.88 5.09
C PHE A 309 12.35 -3.51 4.93
N SER A 310 12.99 -3.33 3.78
CA SER A 310 13.48 -2.04 3.27
C SER A 310 13.34 -2.02 1.75
N GLY A 311 13.11 -0.85 1.18
CA GLY A 311 13.07 -0.63 -0.25
C GLY A 311 11.73 -0.15 -0.81
N THR A 312 11.79 0.28 -2.06
CA THR A 312 10.67 0.85 -2.82
C THR A 312 9.50 -0.13 -3.01
N SER A 313 9.71 -1.41 -2.71
CA SER A 313 8.66 -2.44 -2.63
C SER A 313 7.55 -2.09 -1.63
N ALA A 314 7.88 -1.42 -0.52
CA ALA A 314 6.89 -0.95 0.46
C ALA A 314 6.23 0.36 0.07
N ALA A 315 6.97 1.23 -0.61
CA ALA A 315 6.47 2.54 -1.00
C ALA A 315 5.36 2.45 -2.05
N ALA A 316 5.48 1.58 -3.06
CA ALA A 316 4.47 1.43 -4.10
C ALA A 316 3.06 1.07 -3.57
N PRO A 317 2.89 0.05 -2.70
CA PRO A 317 1.59 -0.25 -2.08
C PRO A 317 1.09 0.82 -1.12
N GLN A 318 1.97 1.56 -0.43
CA GLN A 318 1.55 2.73 0.37
C GLN A 318 0.90 3.79 -0.53
N VAL A 319 1.54 4.14 -1.65
CA VAL A 319 0.98 5.08 -2.63
C VAL A 319 -0.33 4.55 -3.21
N ALA A 320 -0.42 3.25 -3.52
CA ALA A 320 -1.66 2.64 -3.97
C ALA A 320 -2.80 2.76 -2.95
N GLY A 321 -2.53 2.56 -1.66
CA GLY A 321 -3.52 2.80 -0.60
C GLY A 321 -3.93 4.27 -0.51
N VAL A 322 -2.99 5.22 -0.66
CA VAL A 322 -3.34 6.65 -0.73
C VAL A 322 -4.22 6.97 -1.94
N VAL A 323 -3.92 6.39 -3.11
CA VAL A 323 -4.77 6.51 -4.30
C VAL A 323 -6.17 5.94 -4.03
N ALA A 324 -6.29 4.86 -3.27
CA ALA A 324 -7.60 4.31 -2.91
C ALA A 324 -8.44 5.31 -2.09
N LEU A 325 -7.82 6.07 -1.18
CA LEU A 325 -8.52 7.17 -0.48
C LEU A 325 -8.97 8.28 -1.45
N MET A 326 -8.17 8.59 -2.46
CA MET A 326 -8.54 9.57 -3.50
C MET A 326 -9.72 9.08 -4.35
N LEU A 327 -9.71 7.81 -4.78
CA LEU A 327 -10.72 7.24 -5.64
C LEU A 327 -12.04 6.96 -4.91
N GLU A 328 -12.00 6.62 -3.61
CA GLU A 328 -13.22 6.58 -2.80
C GLU A 328 -13.89 7.95 -2.75
N LYS A 329 -13.10 9.02 -2.65
CA LYS A 329 -13.62 10.38 -2.64
C LYS A 329 -14.11 10.83 -4.03
N ASN A 330 -13.38 10.49 -5.07
CA ASN A 330 -13.67 10.88 -6.44
C ASN A 330 -13.27 9.78 -7.43
N ASN A 331 -14.21 8.89 -7.73
CA ASN A 331 -14.01 7.78 -8.65
C ASN A 331 -14.01 8.18 -10.14
N SER A 332 -14.18 9.47 -10.46
CA SER A 332 -14.09 9.96 -11.84
C SER A 332 -12.68 10.42 -12.22
N LEU A 333 -11.71 10.35 -11.29
CA LEU A 333 -10.33 10.72 -11.57
C LEU A 333 -9.70 9.71 -12.54
N SER A 334 -9.19 10.20 -13.66
CA SER A 334 -8.38 9.36 -14.55
C SER A 334 -7.03 9.03 -13.91
N PRO A 335 -6.33 7.96 -14.33
CA PRO A 335 -4.96 7.69 -13.86
C PRO A 335 -4.02 8.89 -14.04
N SER A 336 -4.18 9.64 -15.13
CA SER A 336 -3.39 10.85 -15.38
C SER A 336 -3.70 11.98 -14.40
N ASP A 337 -4.96 12.12 -13.97
CA ASP A 337 -5.37 13.14 -13.00
C ASP A 337 -4.87 12.77 -11.60
N VAL A 338 -4.97 11.49 -11.23
CA VAL A 338 -4.40 10.97 -9.97
C VAL A 338 -2.91 11.29 -9.92
N LYS A 339 -2.14 10.89 -10.95
CA LYS A 339 -0.70 11.15 -11.02
C LYS A 339 -0.37 12.64 -10.90
N LYS A 340 -1.04 13.51 -11.68
CA LYS A 340 -0.82 14.96 -11.61
C LYS A 340 -1.14 15.55 -10.24
N LYS A 341 -2.23 15.11 -9.60
CA LYS A 341 -2.63 15.60 -8.27
C LYS A 341 -1.63 15.18 -7.20
N LEU A 342 -1.14 13.94 -7.26
CA LEU A 342 -0.13 13.45 -6.34
C LEU A 342 1.17 14.26 -6.45
N VAL A 343 1.71 14.37 -7.66
CA VAL A 343 3.01 15.01 -7.94
C VAL A 343 2.93 16.53 -7.73
N ASN A 344 1.92 17.20 -8.30
CA ASN A 344 1.94 18.67 -8.34
C ASN A 344 1.34 19.34 -7.08
N GLN A 345 0.63 18.60 -6.23
CA GLN A 345 -0.21 19.21 -5.19
C GLN A 345 -0.20 18.46 -3.85
N ALA A 346 -0.05 17.14 -3.86
CA ALA A 346 -0.20 16.35 -2.64
C ALA A 346 1.12 16.14 -1.89
N ALA A 347 2.16 15.73 -2.61
CA ALA A 347 3.42 15.31 -2.01
C ALA A 347 4.02 16.38 -1.07
N LYS A 348 4.68 15.90 -0.03
CA LYS A 348 5.44 16.69 0.93
C LYS A 348 6.89 16.69 0.47
N ASP A 349 7.38 17.89 0.15
CA ASP A 349 8.76 18.14 -0.26
C ASP A 349 9.79 17.56 0.74
N VAL A 350 10.84 16.94 0.21
CA VAL A 350 11.92 16.31 0.97
C VAL A 350 13.23 16.92 0.49
N THR A 351 13.93 17.61 1.39
CA THR A 351 15.03 18.52 0.99
C THR A 351 16.42 18.06 1.47
N LYS A 352 16.49 16.84 2.01
CA LYS A 352 17.69 16.25 2.63
C LYS A 352 17.86 14.80 2.16
N GLY A 353 19.07 14.27 2.31
CA GLY A 353 19.41 12.90 1.93
C GLY A 353 19.81 12.75 0.46
N GLN A 354 20.18 11.52 0.08
CA GLN A 354 20.59 11.16 -1.27
C GLN A 354 20.02 9.81 -1.66
N SER A 355 19.71 9.62 -2.94
CA SER A 355 19.31 8.32 -3.47
C SER A 355 20.49 7.34 -3.56
N ALA A 356 20.21 6.09 -3.90
CA ALA A 356 21.22 5.07 -4.19
C ALA A 356 22.14 5.39 -5.38
N MET A 357 21.76 6.35 -6.23
CA MET A 357 22.58 6.82 -7.34
C MET A 357 23.41 8.07 -7.01
N GLY A 358 23.27 8.61 -5.79
CA GLY A 358 23.96 9.82 -5.33
C GLY A 358 23.27 11.12 -5.75
N ASP A 359 22.03 11.06 -6.23
CA ASP A 359 21.22 12.26 -6.47
C ASP A 359 20.80 12.86 -5.13
N SER A 360 21.04 14.15 -4.94
CA SER A 360 20.65 14.85 -3.70
C SER A 360 19.21 15.32 -3.76
N ALA A 361 18.50 15.15 -2.65
CA ALA A 361 17.21 15.80 -2.47
C ALA A 361 17.41 17.31 -2.27
N GLY A 362 16.43 18.11 -2.69
CA GLY A 362 16.51 19.56 -2.63
C GLY A 362 15.12 20.20 -2.60
N PRO A 363 15.02 21.55 -2.47
CA PRO A 363 13.73 22.21 -2.48
C PRO A 363 12.97 22.03 -3.79
N GLY A 364 11.74 21.52 -3.71
CA GLY A 364 10.87 21.26 -4.86
C GLY A 364 11.24 19.97 -5.60
N ASP A 365 10.75 19.83 -6.83
CA ASP A 365 10.97 18.61 -7.61
C ASP A 365 12.47 18.33 -7.82
N ASP A 366 12.91 17.14 -7.40
CA ASP A 366 14.29 16.70 -7.51
C ASP A 366 14.42 15.27 -8.04
N ALA A 367 15.64 14.89 -8.43
CA ALA A 367 15.88 13.57 -9.00
C ALA A 367 15.71 12.44 -7.98
N ALA A 368 16.06 12.66 -6.71
CA ALA A 368 16.11 11.64 -5.68
C ALA A 368 14.71 11.22 -5.20
N THR A 369 13.79 12.18 -5.09
CA THR A 369 12.47 11.98 -4.50
C THR A 369 11.30 12.37 -5.40
N GLY A 370 11.56 12.87 -6.61
CA GLY A 370 10.52 13.41 -7.48
C GLY A 370 9.87 14.61 -6.78
N ALA A 371 8.55 14.57 -6.61
CA ALA A 371 7.80 15.59 -5.86
C ALA A 371 7.91 15.47 -4.32
N GLY A 372 8.67 14.50 -3.79
CA GLY A 372 8.79 14.23 -2.36
C GLY A 372 7.91 13.07 -1.89
N MET A 373 7.66 13.00 -0.57
CA MET A 373 6.91 11.90 0.05
C MET A 373 5.40 12.07 -0.11
N VAL A 374 4.67 11.00 -0.41
CA VAL A 374 3.20 11.02 -0.49
C VAL A 374 2.57 11.48 0.83
N ASP A 375 1.57 12.36 0.75
CA ASP A 375 0.80 12.85 1.89
C ASP A 375 -0.68 12.54 1.66
N ALA A 376 -1.21 11.57 2.40
CA ALA A 376 -2.56 11.05 2.20
C ALA A 376 -3.64 12.12 2.45
N LYS A 377 -3.42 13.00 3.42
CA LYS A 377 -4.33 14.10 3.73
C LYS A 377 -4.44 15.04 2.53
N TRP A 378 -3.31 15.49 2.00
CA TRP A 378 -3.34 16.39 0.86
C TRP A 378 -3.85 15.72 -0.41
N ALA A 379 -3.48 14.46 -0.64
CA ALA A 379 -4.00 13.66 -1.75
C ALA A 379 -5.54 13.60 -1.73
N TRP A 380 -6.12 13.33 -0.55
CA TRP A 380 -7.55 13.35 -0.34
C TRP A 380 -8.18 14.73 -0.59
N VAL A 381 -7.59 15.81 -0.04
CA VAL A 381 -8.08 17.18 -0.26
C VAL A 381 -8.12 17.56 -1.74
N VAL A 382 -7.05 17.27 -2.49
CA VAL A 382 -6.99 17.64 -3.91
C VAL A 382 -7.86 16.76 -4.80
N SER A 383 -8.27 15.58 -4.31
CA SER A 383 -9.24 14.72 -4.99
C SER A 383 -10.67 15.27 -4.98
N MET A 384 -10.99 16.18 -4.04
CA MET A 384 -12.30 16.83 -3.92
C MET A 384 -12.66 17.78 -5.09
N GLY A 385 -11.71 18.05 -5.99
CA GLY A 385 -11.94 18.82 -7.21
C GLY A 385 -12.18 20.31 -6.99
N ASP A 386 -12.98 20.92 -7.88
CA ASP A 386 -13.28 22.36 -7.92
C ASP A 386 -13.92 22.89 -6.63
N THR A 387 -14.54 22.04 -5.83
CA THR A 387 -15.17 22.43 -4.56
C THR A 387 -14.16 23.00 -3.58
N MET A 388 -13.00 22.34 -3.43
CA MET A 388 -11.93 22.86 -2.57
C MET A 388 -11.10 23.94 -3.25
N ALA A 389 -10.92 23.89 -4.58
CA ALA A 389 -10.28 24.98 -5.32
C ALA A 389 -11.07 26.31 -5.17
N ARG A 390 -12.39 26.27 -5.32
CA ARG A 390 -13.29 27.40 -5.05
C ARG A 390 -13.26 27.86 -3.60
N PHE A 391 -13.12 26.93 -2.65
CA PHE A 391 -12.95 27.25 -1.24
C PHE A 391 -11.61 27.97 -0.96
N PHE A 392 -10.50 27.49 -1.53
CA PHE A 392 -9.18 28.08 -1.33
C PHE A 392 -9.00 29.42 -2.07
N GLU A 393 -9.62 29.58 -3.24
CA GLU A 393 -9.62 30.85 -3.99
C GLU A 393 -10.62 31.88 -3.42
N ALA A 394 -11.56 31.47 -2.58
CA ALA A 394 -12.56 32.35 -1.97
C ALA A 394 -12.01 33.23 -0.84
N THR A 395 -12.60 34.43 -0.68
CA THR A 395 -12.34 35.31 0.46
C THR A 395 -12.84 34.68 1.77
N PRO A 396 -12.32 35.09 2.95
CA PRO A 396 -12.76 34.55 4.25
C PRO A 396 -14.29 34.52 4.44
N GLU A 397 -14.99 35.60 4.05
CA GLU A 397 -16.45 35.73 4.19
C GLU A 397 -17.23 34.89 3.15
N ARG A 398 -16.56 34.44 2.09
CA ARG A 398 -17.12 33.51 1.10
C ARG A 398 -16.87 32.07 1.52
N ARG A 399 -15.77 31.79 2.23
CA ARG A 399 -15.50 30.48 2.85
C ARG A 399 -16.52 30.15 3.94
N GLU A 400 -16.83 31.09 4.83
CA GLU A 400 -17.90 30.93 5.84
C GLU A 400 -19.26 30.63 5.17
N ARG A 401 -19.59 31.34 4.09
CA ARG A 401 -20.82 31.06 3.31
C ARG A 401 -20.81 29.72 2.60
N LEU A 402 -19.68 29.26 2.07
CA LEU A 402 -19.58 27.93 1.44
C LEU A 402 -19.76 26.79 2.45
N ILE A 403 -19.39 27.03 3.72
CA ILE A 403 -19.66 26.13 4.85
C ILE A 403 -21.15 26.19 5.23
N GLU A 404 -21.75 27.37 5.28
CA GLU A 404 -23.20 27.55 5.55
C GLU A 404 -24.12 27.03 4.43
N GLU A 405 -23.65 27.03 3.17
CA GLU A 405 -24.39 26.60 1.97
C GLU A 405 -24.33 25.08 1.74
N ASP A 406 -23.69 24.29 2.62
CA ASP A 406 -23.46 22.82 2.47
C ASP A 406 -22.74 22.45 1.15
N ALA A 407 -21.98 23.40 0.59
CA ALA A 407 -21.31 23.27 -0.70
C ALA A 407 -19.93 22.60 -0.57
N VAL A 408 -19.42 22.47 0.65
CA VAL A 408 -18.25 21.69 1.04
C VAL A 408 -18.79 20.55 1.90
N PRO A 409 -18.31 19.29 1.79
CA PRO A 409 -18.72 18.23 2.71
C PRO A 409 -18.61 18.71 4.16
N GLU A 410 -19.42 18.21 5.09
CA GLU A 410 -19.21 18.43 6.53
C GLU A 410 -17.79 17.97 6.89
N ILE A 411 -16.86 18.94 6.88
CA ILE A 411 -15.47 18.75 7.24
C ILE A 411 -15.42 19.12 8.71
N ASP A 412 -14.98 18.18 9.52
CA ASP A 412 -14.83 18.37 10.97
C ASP A 412 -14.04 19.66 11.28
N GLY A 413 -14.45 20.39 12.32
CA GLY A 413 -13.83 21.65 12.71
C GLY A 413 -12.35 21.51 13.02
N GLU A 414 -11.96 20.36 13.61
CA GLU A 414 -10.55 20.01 13.84
C GLU A 414 -9.77 19.84 12.53
N PHE A 415 -10.41 19.29 11.48
CA PHE A 415 -9.79 19.17 10.17
C PHE A 415 -9.60 20.53 9.50
N VAL A 416 -10.58 21.45 9.60
CA VAL A 416 -10.43 22.81 9.06
C VAL A 416 -9.30 23.54 9.77
N GLU A 417 -9.21 23.42 11.09
CA GLU A 417 -8.14 24.04 11.89
C GLU A 417 -6.76 23.46 11.56
N ASP A 418 -6.64 22.13 11.50
CA ASP A 418 -5.42 21.41 11.09
C ASP A 418 -5.04 21.73 9.63
N MET A 419 -6.01 21.88 8.73
CA MET A 419 -5.80 22.29 7.33
C MET A 419 -5.29 23.73 7.25
N MET A 420 -5.87 24.65 8.01
CA MET A 420 -5.42 26.05 8.09
C MET A 420 -4.02 26.16 8.71
N GLN A 421 -3.71 25.34 9.71
CA GLN A 421 -2.37 25.24 10.29
C GLN A 421 -1.35 24.69 9.28
N THR A 422 -1.73 23.66 8.53
CA THR A 422 -0.87 23.06 7.48
C THR A 422 -0.63 24.02 6.30
N LEU A 423 -1.64 24.80 5.90
CA LEU A 423 -1.48 25.83 4.86
C LEU A 423 -0.50 26.92 5.29
N ARG A 424 -0.57 27.34 6.57
CA ARG A 424 0.36 28.32 7.14
C ARG A 424 1.79 27.80 7.28
N SER A 425 2.00 26.48 7.37
CA SER A 425 3.34 25.89 7.46
C SER A 425 3.99 25.64 6.09
N ARG A 426 3.24 25.79 4.99
CA ARG A 426 3.73 25.64 3.60
C ARG A 426 3.96 26.98 2.88
N SER A 427 3.46 28.09 3.43
CA SER A 427 3.77 29.47 3.01
C SER A 427 4.98 30.02 3.75
#